data_AF-A0A962XAJ2-F1
#
_entry.id   AF-A0A962XAJ2-F1
#
_cell.length_a   1.000
_cell.length_b   1.000
_cell.length_c   1.000
_cell.angle_alpha   90.00
_cell.angle_beta   90.00
_cell.angle_gamma   90.00
#
_symmetry.space_group_name_H-M   'P 1'
#
loop_
_entity.id
_entity.type
_entity.pdbx_description
1 polymer ?
#
loop_
_entity_poly.entity_id
_entity_poly.type
_entity_poly.pdbx_seq_one_letter_code
_entity_poly.pdbx_strand_id
1 'polypeptide(L)'
;MSASTQNPAEQLQQAALALDAVQKALDYSLADVKERSQKADGKISAALLDHHQLVSYDLSLSCAEVTGARFALDYAKRAREASGAPAGELTLEERCALLFSAEALHAVRNRLSARTADFGLNDEWLKATVDHTTVRQFCLAQLTAERVAELGQLMRAQDGVTGAYLLDDHHEMMRETFRRVAEEVVMPLAEEIHRHDLDIPDAIL
;
A
#
# COMPACT_ATOMS: atom_id res chain seq x y z
N MET A 1 6.49 -28.16 -9.34
CA MET A 1 5.56 -27.76 -10.41
C MET A 1 5.96 -26.36 -10.82
N SER A 2 6.48 -26.17 -12.04
CA SER A 2 6.83 -24.84 -12.52
C SER A 2 5.57 -24.00 -12.53
N ALA A 3 5.54 -22.93 -11.72
CA ALA A 3 4.47 -21.95 -11.78
C ALA A 3 4.42 -21.45 -13.23
N SER A 4 3.27 -21.60 -13.89
CA SER A 4 3.03 -20.96 -15.18
C SER A 4 3.38 -19.49 -15.02
N THR A 5 4.34 -18.97 -15.80
CA THR A 5 4.75 -17.57 -15.72
C THR A 5 3.55 -16.72 -16.12
N GLN A 6 2.76 -16.29 -15.14
CA GLN A 6 1.59 -15.45 -15.37
C GLN A 6 2.03 -14.17 -16.05
N ASN A 7 1.30 -13.74 -17.08
CA ASN A 7 1.63 -12.49 -17.75
C ASN A 7 1.36 -11.29 -16.81
N PRO A 8 1.96 -10.10 -17.07
CA PRO A 8 1.81 -8.93 -16.19
C PRO A 8 0.35 -8.56 -15.88
N ALA A 9 -0.53 -8.61 -16.89
CA ALA A 9 -1.95 -8.27 -16.73
C ALA A 9 -2.69 -9.24 -15.82
N GLU A 10 -2.41 -10.54 -15.92
CA GLU A 10 -2.96 -11.58 -15.04
C GLU A 10 -2.56 -11.36 -13.59
N GLN A 11 -1.30 -10.99 -13.33
CA GLN A 11 -0.81 -10.72 -11.97
C GLN A 11 -1.51 -9.50 -11.36
N LEU A 12 -1.64 -8.40 -12.11
CA LEU A 12 -2.35 -7.20 -11.66
C LEU A 12 -3.84 -7.47 -11.43
N GLN A 13 -4.47 -8.25 -12.31
CA GLN A 13 -5.87 -8.67 -12.13
C GLN A 13 -6.04 -9.55 -10.90
N GLN A 14 -5.09 -10.47 -10.63
CA GLN A 14 -5.12 -11.29 -9.43
C GLN A 14 -4.98 -10.44 -8.16
N ALA A 15 -4.13 -9.42 -8.17
CA ALA A 15 -4.00 -8.46 -7.07
C ALA A 15 -5.34 -7.73 -6.81
N ALA A 16 -5.95 -7.18 -7.87
CA ALA A 16 -7.23 -6.48 -7.77
C ALA A 16 -8.35 -7.39 -7.20
N LEU A 17 -8.47 -8.62 -7.70
CA LEU A 17 -9.45 -9.59 -7.20
C LEU A 17 -9.19 -9.98 -5.74
N ALA A 18 -7.91 -10.07 -5.33
CA ALA A 18 -7.57 -10.36 -3.94
C ALA A 18 -7.94 -9.20 -3.00
N LEU A 19 -7.70 -7.96 -3.42
CA LEU A 19 -8.14 -6.78 -2.68
C LEU A 19 -9.67 -6.69 -2.59
N ASP A 20 -10.39 -7.06 -3.66
CA ASP A 20 -11.86 -7.13 -3.65
C ASP A 20 -12.39 -8.19 -2.68
N ALA A 21 -11.74 -9.35 -2.61
CA ALA A 21 -12.11 -10.39 -1.65
C ALA A 21 -11.94 -9.92 -0.20
N VAL A 22 -10.82 -9.28 0.13
CA VAL A 22 -10.55 -8.78 1.48
C VAL A 22 -11.43 -7.58 1.84
N GLN A 23 -11.74 -6.69 0.88
CA GLN A 23 -12.64 -5.56 1.10
C GLN A 23 -14.00 -6.01 1.65
N LYS A 24 -14.54 -7.15 1.18
CA LYS A 24 -15.82 -7.69 1.69
C LYS A 24 -15.79 -7.97 3.19
N ALA A 25 -14.68 -8.51 3.71
CA ALA A 25 -14.54 -8.74 5.15
C ALA A 25 -14.42 -7.41 5.90
N LEU A 26 -13.67 -6.45 5.38
CA LEU A 26 -13.54 -5.12 6.00
C LEU A 26 -14.87 -4.37 6.03
N ASP A 27 -15.64 -4.39 4.94
CA ASP A 27 -16.96 -3.74 4.86
C ASP A 27 -17.93 -4.34 5.87
N TYR A 28 -17.93 -5.67 5.99
CA TYR A 28 -18.74 -6.37 6.99
C TYR A 28 -18.32 -5.98 8.41
N SER A 29 -17.03 -6.03 8.71
CA SER A 29 -16.51 -5.69 10.05
C SER A 29 -16.72 -4.22 10.41
N LEU A 30 -16.66 -3.30 9.45
CA LEU A 30 -17.01 -1.89 9.65
C LEU A 30 -18.50 -1.73 9.97
N ALA A 31 -19.37 -2.44 9.27
CA ALA A 31 -20.81 -2.44 9.56
C ALA A 31 -21.11 -3.01 10.96
N ASP A 32 -20.43 -4.09 11.34
CA ASP A 32 -20.57 -4.72 12.66
C ASP A 32 -20.07 -3.81 13.80
N VAL A 33 -18.88 -3.20 13.67
CA VAL A 33 -18.39 -2.22 14.66
C VAL A 33 -19.32 -1.01 14.75
N LYS A 34 -19.85 -0.54 13.62
CA LYS A 34 -20.83 0.54 13.59
C LYS A 34 -22.07 0.16 14.40
N GLU A 35 -22.65 -1.02 14.17
CA GLU A 35 -23.83 -1.50 14.89
C GLU A 35 -23.58 -1.61 16.40
N ARG A 36 -22.46 -2.21 16.81
CA ARG A 36 -22.07 -2.33 18.22
C ARG A 36 -21.77 -0.99 18.90
N SER A 37 -21.46 0.04 18.11
CA SER A 37 -21.12 1.38 18.60
C SER A 37 -22.28 2.38 18.52
N GLN A 38 -23.48 1.95 18.13
CA GLN A 38 -24.65 2.81 18.01
C GLN A 38 -25.42 2.98 19.33
N LYS A 39 -25.98 4.18 19.52
CA LYS A 39 -27.01 4.46 20.53
C LYS A 39 -28.37 3.99 20.02
N ALA A 40 -29.38 4.00 20.90
CA ALA A 40 -30.76 3.68 20.54
C ALA A 40 -31.36 4.59 19.44
N ASP A 41 -30.82 5.79 19.24
CA ASP A 41 -31.23 6.72 18.17
C ASP A 41 -30.49 6.49 16.83
N GLY A 42 -29.66 5.45 16.75
CA GLY A 42 -28.89 5.07 15.55
C GLY A 42 -27.62 5.90 15.33
N LYS A 43 -27.31 6.89 16.18
CA LYS A 43 -26.06 7.66 16.09
C LYS A 43 -24.92 6.90 16.76
N ILE A 44 -23.71 7.09 16.26
CA ILE A 44 -22.51 6.52 16.89
C ILE A 44 -22.25 7.20 18.24
N SER A 45 -21.94 6.38 19.25
CA SER A 45 -21.48 6.82 20.56
C SER A 45 -19.97 6.73 20.63
N ALA A 46 -19.28 7.84 20.90
CA ALA A 46 -17.83 7.84 21.11
C ALA A 46 -17.43 6.86 22.23
N ALA A 47 -18.16 6.84 23.34
CA ALA A 47 -17.88 5.92 24.46
C ALA A 47 -18.06 4.44 24.10
N LEU A 48 -19.03 4.09 23.24
CA LEU A 48 -19.19 2.69 22.79
C LEU A 48 -18.11 2.33 21.76
N LEU A 49 -17.76 3.27 20.88
CA LEU A 49 -16.68 3.09 19.92
C LEU A 49 -15.33 2.89 20.62
N ASP A 50 -15.08 3.60 21.73
CA ASP A 50 -13.88 3.44 22.56
C ASP A 50 -13.76 2.02 23.15
N HIS A 51 -14.87 1.35 23.47
CA HIS A 51 -14.83 -0.07 23.85
C HIS A 51 -14.36 -0.99 22.71
N HIS A 52 -14.42 -0.51 21.47
CA HIS A 52 -13.95 -1.18 20.27
C HIS A 52 -12.72 -0.50 19.66
N GLN A 53 -11.93 0.25 20.45
CA GLN A 53 -10.81 1.05 19.96
C GLN A 53 -9.77 0.22 19.19
N LEU A 54 -9.39 -0.95 19.70
CA LEU A 54 -8.42 -1.82 19.04
C LEU A 54 -8.91 -2.27 17.66
N VAL A 55 -10.16 -2.76 17.60
CA VAL A 55 -10.80 -3.20 16.34
C VAL A 55 -10.93 -2.02 15.37
N SER A 56 -11.32 -0.85 15.88
CA SER A 56 -11.47 0.37 15.08
C SER A 56 -10.13 0.82 14.48
N TYR A 57 -9.04 0.75 15.24
CA TYR A 57 -7.69 1.03 14.76
C TYR A 57 -7.25 0.02 13.70
N ASP A 58 -7.39 -1.28 13.98
CA ASP A 58 -7.00 -2.35 13.06
C ASP A 58 -7.79 -2.27 11.74
N LEU A 59 -9.08 -1.95 11.80
CA LEU A 59 -9.91 -1.70 10.60
C LEU A 59 -9.47 -0.45 9.86
N SER A 60 -9.23 0.66 10.55
CA SER A 60 -8.77 1.91 9.92
C SER A 60 -7.45 1.71 9.17
N LEU A 61 -6.49 1.04 9.80
CA LEU A 61 -5.20 0.72 9.18
C LEU A 61 -5.36 -0.26 8.01
N SER A 62 -6.19 -1.29 8.16
CA SER A 62 -6.47 -2.26 7.08
C SER A 62 -7.13 -1.61 5.86
N CYS A 63 -8.09 -0.69 6.08
CA CYS A 63 -8.73 0.06 5.01
C CYS A 63 -7.75 1.02 4.32
N ALA A 64 -6.85 1.66 5.07
CA ALA A 64 -5.81 2.52 4.51
C ALA A 64 -4.84 1.72 3.63
N GLU A 65 -4.39 0.55 4.09
CA GLU A 65 -3.52 -0.34 3.32
C GLU A 65 -4.18 -0.86 2.04
N VAL A 66 -5.43 -1.33 2.11
CA VAL A 66 -6.18 -1.79 0.92
C VAL A 66 -6.42 -0.65 -0.08
N THR A 67 -6.72 0.55 0.43
CA THR A 67 -6.91 1.75 -0.41
C THR A 67 -5.59 2.15 -1.08
N GLY A 68 -4.50 2.18 -0.33
CA GLY A 68 -3.16 2.43 -0.86
C GLY A 68 -2.79 1.43 -1.95
N ALA A 69 -3.07 0.14 -1.74
CA ALA A 69 -2.77 -0.92 -2.70
C ALA A 69 -3.55 -0.72 -4.00
N ARG A 70 -4.84 -0.35 -3.93
CA ARG A 70 -5.63 0.00 -5.11
C ARG A 70 -5.07 1.22 -5.85
N PHE A 71 -4.68 2.25 -5.11
CA PHE A 71 -4.03 3.42 -5.69
C PHE A 71 -2.72 3.05 -6.39
N ALA A 72 -1.91 2.17 -5.79
CA ALA A 72 -0.67 1.70 -6.40
C ALA A 72 -0.92 0.93 -7.70
N LEU A 73 -1.94 0.08 -7.76
CA LEU A 73 -2.33 -0.64 -8.99
C LEU A 73 -2.80 0.33 -10.10
N ASP A 74 -3.64 1.31 -9.75
CA ASP A 74 -4.07 2.35 -10.70
C ASP A 74 -2.91 3.21 -11.19
N TYR A 75 -2.06 3.65 -10.27
CA TYR A 75 -0.83 4.37 -10.57
C TYR A 75 0.06 3.60 -11.54
N ALA A 76 0.31 2.32 -11.28
CA ALA A 76 1.14 1.49 -12.13
C ALA A 76 0.57 1.36 -13.56
N LYS A 77 -0.76 1.25 -13.68
CA LYS A 77 -1.44 1.26 -14.98
C LYS A 77 -1.21 2.57 -15.73
N ARG A 78 -1.40 3.72 -15.07
CA ARG A 78 -1.16 5.05 -15.66
C ARG A 78 0.31 5.25 -16.04
N ALA A 79 1.25 4.77 -15.22
CA ALA A 79 2.69 4.81 -15.50
C ALA A 79 3.07 4.00 -16.73
N ARG A 80 2.50 2.80 -16.90
CA ARG A 80 2.67 2.01 -18.13
C ARG A 80 2.14 2.75 -19.36
N GLU A 81 0.93 3.30 -19.28
CA GLU A 81 0.31 4.04 -20.38
C GLU A 81 1.17 5.25 -20.79
N ALA A 82 1.69 6.00 -19.83
CA ALA A 82 2.55 7.15 -20.08
C ALA A 82 3.92 6.79 -20.67
N SER A 83 4.51 5.67 -20.24
CA SER A 83 5.84 5.23 -20.70
C SER A 83 5.81 4.47 -22.04
N GLY A 84 4.65 3.97 -22.46
CA GLY A 84 4.54 3.10 -23.65
C GLY A 84 5.24 1.75 -23.48
N ALA A 85 5.51 1.32 -22.23
CA ALA A 85 6.28 0.11 -21.96
C ALA A 85 5.61 -1.16 -22.53
N PRO A 86 6.37 -2.12 -23.10
CA PRO A 86 5.83 -3.34 -23.68
C PRO A 86 5.01 -4.16 -22.67
N ALA A 87 3.86 -4.70 -23.10
CA ALA A 87 2.96 -5.47 -22.23
C ALA A 87 3.53 -6.82 -21.75
N GLY A 88 4.68 -7.26 -22.30
CA GLY A 88 5.27 -8.57 -22.00
C GLY A 88 6.05 -8.64 -20.68
N GLU A 89 6.44 -7.50 -20.11
CA GLU A 89 7.27 -7.44 -18.91
C GLU A 89 6.71 -6.45 -17.89
N LEU A 90 6.80 -6.79 -16.60
CA LEU A 90 6.38 -5.90 -15.52
C LEU A 90 7.31 -4.69 -15.41
N THR A 91 6.74 -3.49 -15.33
CA THR A 91 7.49 -2.25 -15.03
C THR A 91 7.90 -2.19 -13.56
N LEU A 92 8.72 -1.20 -13.18
CA LEU A 92 9.09 -0.96 -11.78
C LEU A 92 7.84 -0.69 -10.93
N GLU A 93 6.95 0.17 -11.41
CA GLU A 93 5.72 0.58 -10.74
C GLU A 93 4.78 -0.60 -10.48
N GLU A 94 4.62 -1.49 -11.46
CA GLU A 94 3.78 -2.68 -11.31
C GLU A 94 4.36 -3.66 -10.31
N ARG A 95 5.69 -3.84 -10.31
CA ARG A 95 6.36 -4.70 -9.33
C ARG A 95 6.18 -4.15 -7.91
N CYS A 96 6.35 -2.84 -7.73
CA CYS A 96 6.07 -2.18 -6.46
C CYS A 96 4.60 -2.36 -6.05
N ALA A 97 3.66 -2.15 -6.97
CA ALA A 97 2.23 -2.29 -6.68
C ALA A 97 1.83 -3.73 -6.32
N LEU A 98 2.39 -4.74 -6.99
CA LEU A 98 2.16 -6.15 -6.70
C LEU A 98 2.72 -6.56 -5.33
N LEU A 99 3.96 -6.16 -5.02
CA LEU A 99 4.58 -6.42 -3.72
C LEU A 99 3.78 -5.75 -2.60
N PHE A 100 3.50 -4.46 -2.73
CA PHE A 100 2.76 -3.70 -1.72
C PHE A 100 1.33 -4.24 -1.51
N SER A 101 0.65 -4.64 -2.59
CA SER A 101 -0.66 -5.29 -2.47
C SER A 101 -0.59 -6.59 -1.67
N ALA A 102 0.46 -7.39 -1.87
CA ALA A 102 0.64 -8.63 -1.13
C ALA A 102 0.98 -8.39 0.35
N GLU A 103 1.79 -7.38 0.66
CA GLU A 103 2.11 -6.96 2.03
C GLU A 103 0.86 -6.48 2.76
N ALA A 104 0.05 -5.62 2.12
CA ALA A 104 -1.23 -5.15 2.64
C ALA A 104 -2.17 -6.33 2.93
N LEU A 105 -2.37 -7.22 1.95
CA LEU A 105 -3.23 -8.41 2.14
C LEU A 105 -2.74 -9.31 3.30
N HIS A 106 -1.42 -9.50 3.43
CA HIS A 106 -0.84 -10.28 4.51
C HIS A 106 -1.02 -9.62 5.88
N ALA A 107 -0.82 -8.31 5.97
CA ALA A 107 -1.02 -7.54 7.20
C ALA A 107 -2.49 -7.56 7.65
N VAL A 108 -3.43 -7.32 6.73
CA VAL A 108 -4.88 -7.40 7.01
C VAL A 108 -5.26 -8.80 7.49
N ARG A 109 -4.78 -9.86 6.82
CA ARG A 109 -5.02 -11.24 7.26
C ARG A 109 -4.54 -11.46 8.68
N ASN A 110 -3.33 -11.01 9.02
CA ASN A 110 -2.76 -11.21 10.36
C ASN A 110 -3.62 -10.52 11.43
N ARG A 111 -4.15 -9.33 11.17
CA ARG A 111 -5.07 -8.64 12.10
C ARG A 111 -6.39 -9.38 12.25
N LEU A 112 -7.06 -9.69 11.13
CA LEU A 112 -8.38 -10.32 11.16
C LEU A 112 -8.34 -11.73 11.78
N SER A 113 -7.34 -12.54 11.43
CA SER A 113 -7.24 -13.92 11.94
C SER A 113 -6.79 -14.02 13.40
N ALA A 114 -6.13 -12.98 13.94
CA ALA A 114 -5.73 -12.97 15.35
C ALA A 114 -6.93 -12.82 16.30
N ARG A 115 -8.03 -12.19 15.85
CA ARG A 115 -9.20 -11.85 16.68
C ARG A 115 -10.51 -11.90 15.89
N THR A 116 -10.72 -12.97 15.13
CA THR A 116 -11.80 -13.10 14.15
C THR A 116 -13.18 -12.65 14.65
N ALA A 117 -13.57 -13.09 15.85
CA ALA A 117 -14.86 -12.76 16.44
C ALA A 117 -14.99 -11.28 16.85
N ASP A 118 -13.89 -10.61 17.21
CA ASP A 118 -13.90 -9.19 17.58
C ASP A 118 -14.24 -8.29 16.38
N PHE A 119 -14.02 -8.79 15.16
CA PHE A 119 -14.38 -8.15 13.89
C PHE A 119 -15.78 -8.57 13.38
N GLY A 120 -16.55 -9.32 14.17
CA GLY A 120 -17.84 -9.89 13.76
C GLY A 120 -17.71 -11.06 12.79
N LEU A 121 -16.48 -11.50 12.47
CA LEU A 121 -16.22 -12.54 11.47
C LEU A 121 -16.25 -13.93 12.09
N ASN A 122 -16.25 -14.94 11.23
CA ASN A 122 -16.07 -16.34 11.58
C ASN A 122 -15.11 -17.03 10.58
N ASP A 123 -14.86 -18.32 10.78
CA ASP A 123 -13.95 -19.09 9.91
C ASP A 123 -14.42 -19.17 8.45
N GLU A 124 -15.73 -19.12 8.20
CA GLU A 124 -16.29 -19.12 6.84
C GLU A 124 -15.95 -17.81 6.12
N TRP A 125 -16.07 -16.68 6.82
CA TRP A 125 -15.63 -15.38 6.34
C TRP A 125 -14.14 -15.38 5.99
N LEU A 126 -13.28 -15.89 6.88
CA LEU A 126 -11.84 -15.95 6.61
C LEU A 126 -11.56 -16.81 5.37
N LYS A 127 -12.12 -18.03 5.29
CA LYS A 127 -11.96 -18.94 4.15
C LYS A 127 -12.45 -18.34 2.83
N ALA A 128 -13.52 -17.54 2.85
CA ALA A 128 -14.07 -16.89 1.67
C ALA A 128 -13.29 -15.62 1.25
N THR A 129 -12.41 -15.09 2.11
CA THR A 129 -11.73 -13.80 1.90
C THR A 129 -10.20 -13.92 2.07
N VAL A 130 -9.64 -13.54 3.22
CA VAL A 130 -8.19 -13.47 3.48
C VAL A 130 -7.47 -14.82 3.42
N ASP A 131 -8.19 -15.93 3.66
CA ASP A 131 -7.69 -17.30 3.53
C ASP A 131 -8.11 -17.98 2.23
N HIS A 132 -8.81 -17.28 1.34
CA HIS A 132 -9.18 -17.82 0.05
C HIS A 132 -7.92 -18.22 -0.74
N THR A 133 -7.95 -19.40 -1.37
CA THR A 133 -6.78 -20.01 -2.01
C THR A 133 -6.09 -19.07 -2.99
N THR A 134 -6.84 -18.30 -3.78
CA THR A 134 -6.28 -17.36 -4.78
C THR A 134 -5.58 -16.17 -4.13
N VAL A 135 -6.09 -15.66 -3.00
CA VAL A 135 -5.48 -14.57 -2.21
C VAL A 135 -4.18 -15.06 -1.59
N ARG A 136 -4.21 -16.26 -1.00
CA ARG A 136 -3.04 -16.91 -0.41
C ARG A 136 -1.96 -17.18 -1.44
N GLN A 137 -2.33 -17.71 -2.62
CA GLN A 137 -1.40 -17.96 -3.72
C GLN A 137 -0.78 -16.68 -4.26
N PHE A 138 -1.57 -15.60 -4.40
CA PHE A 138 -1.07 -14.29 -4.78
C PHE A 138 0.02 -13.81 -3.80
N CYS A 139 -0.29 -13.83 -2.49
CA CYS A 139 0.67 -13.39 -1.47
C CYS A 139 1.94 -14.24 -1.48
N LEU A 140 1.83 -15.57 -1.59
CA LEU A 140 2.99 -16.46 -1.65
C LEU A 140 3.86 -16.21 -2.88
N ALA A 141 3.27 -15.84 -4.02
CA ALA A 141 4.00 -15.57 -5.25
C ALA A 141 4.74 -14.21 -5.22
N GLN A 142 4.19 -13.22 -4.53
CA GLN A 142 4.73 -11.85 -4.53
C GLN A 142 5.64 -11.54 -3.33
N LEU A 143 5.48 -12.21 -2.19
CA LEU A 143 6.26 -11.97 -0.96
C LEU A 143 7.56 -12.77 -0.88
N THR A 144 8.09 -13.24 -2.00
CA THR A 144 9.37 -13.95 -1.99
C THR A 144 10.52 -12.95 -1.82
N ALA A 145 11.59 -13.37 -1.13
CA ALA A 145 12.79 -12.54 -1.00
C ALA A 145 13.40 -12.18 -2.37
N GLU A 146 13.23 -13.05 -3.37
CA GLU A 146 13.64 -12.81 -4.75
C GLU A 146 12.94 -11.59 -5.36
N ARG A 147 11.62 -11.42 -5.16
CA ARG A 147 10.88 -10.26 -5.65
C ARG A 147 11.37 -8.94 -5.06
N VAL A 148 11.68 -8.94 -3.77
CA VAL A 148 12.24 -7.76 -3.09
C VAL A 148 13.65 -7.45 -3.61
N ALA A 149 14.47 -8.49 -3.80
CA ALA A 149 15.80 -8.34 -4.38
C ALA A 149 15.75 -7.81 -5.82
N GLU A 150 14.88 -8.34 -6.67
CA GLU A 150 14.65 -7.87 -8.04
C GLU A 150 14.34 -6.36 -8.08
N LEU A 151 13.46 -5.89 -7.20
CA LEU A 151 13.14 -4.46 -7.08
C LEU A 151 14.36 -3.61 -6.71
N GLY A 152 15.13 -4.03 -5.71
CA GLY A 152 16.35 -3.32 -5.31
C GLY A 152 17.41 -3.29 -6.42
N GLN A 153 17.53 -4.36 -7.21
CA GLN A 153 18.42 -4.41 -8.37
C GLN A 153 17.95 -3.44 -9.47
N LEU A 154 16.65 -3.39 -9.76
CA LEU A 154 16.06 -2.47 -10.74
C LEU A 154 16.26 -1.01 -10.33
N MET A 155 15.96 -0.66 -9.08
CA MET A 155 16.17 0.70 -8.56
C MET A 155 17.63 1.13 -8.67
N ARG A 156 18.56 0.24 -8.31
CA ARG A 156 19.99 0.52 -8.43
C ARG A 156 20.44 0.68 -9.89
N ALA A 157 19.87 -0.10 -10.80
CA ALA A 157 20.16 0.01 -12.24
C ALA A 157 19.59 1.29 -12.87
N GLN A 158 18.68 1.99 -12.18
CA GLN A 158 18.07 3.25 -12.61
C GLN A 158 18.54 4.42 -11.74
N ASP A 159 19.79 4.39 -11.26
CA ASP A 159 20.40 5.46 -10.44
C ASP A 159 19.56 5.90 -9.24
N GLY A 160 18.83 4.96 -8.63
CA GLY A 160 17.98 5.21 -7.46
C GLY A 160 16.60 5.75 -7.77
N VAL A 161 16.17 5.79 -9.04
CA VAL A 161 14.79 6.12 -9.40
C VAL A 161 13.82 5.11 -8.78
N THR A 162 12.77 5.63 -8.14
CA THR A 162 11.77 4.85 -7.41
C THR A 162 10.43 4.73 -8.13
N GLY A 163 10.32 5.24 -9.36
CA GLY A 163 9.13 5.19 -10.20
C GLY A 163 8.83 6.51 -10.92
N ALA A 164 7.90 6.45 -11.87
CA ALA A 164 7.40 7.60 -12.61
C ALA A 164 6.58 8.57 -11.74
N TYR A 165 6.88 9.86 -11.79
CA TYR A 165 6.14 10.84 -10.98
C TYR A 165 4.75 11.20 -11.53
N LEU A 166 4.52 10.97 -12.83
CA LEU A 166 3.25 11.29 -13.52
C LEU A 166 2.81 12.75 -13.34
N LEU A 167 3.77 13.66 -13.29
CA LEU A 167 3.54 15.09 -13.20
C LEU A 167 3.41 15.70 -14.60
N ASP A 168 2.66 16.79 -14.72
CA ASP A 168 2.75 17.64 -15.91
C ASP A 168 4.06 18.44 -15.93
N ASP A 169 4.39 19.02 -17.09
CA ASP A 169 5.64 19.75 -17.30
C ASP A 169 5.87 20.87 -16.28
N HIS A 170 4.79 21.53 -15.85
CA HIS A 170 4.88 22.62 -14.88
C HIS A 170 5.29 22.09 -13.50
N HIS A 171 4.66 21.02 -13.03
CA HIS A 171 5.00 20.39 -11.76
C HIS A 171 6.35 19.68 -11.79
N GLU A 172 6.76 19.15 -12.95
CA GLU A 172 8.08 18.57 -13.16
C GLU A 172 9.18 19.63 -13.00
N MET A 173 9.02 20.79 -13.65
CA MET A 173 9.92 21.94 -13.52
C MET A 173 10.00 22.44 -12.06
N MET A 174 8.85 22.52 -11.37
CA MET A 174 8.85 22.89 -9.95
C MET A 174 9.62 21.87 -9.11
N ARG A 175 9.38 20.57 -9.32
CA ARG A 175 10.07 19.51 -8.58
C ARG A 175 11.59 19.57 -8.78
N GLU A 176 12.04 19.78 -10.01
CA GLU A 176 13.46 19.93 -10.32
C GLU A 176 14.08 21.18 -9.67
N THR A 177 13.33 22.29 -9.65
CA THR A 177 13.78 23.53 -8.98
C THR A 177 13.98 23.31 -7.48
N PHE A 178 13.00 22.69 -6.80
CA PHE A 178 13.13 22.40 -5.37
C PHE A 178 14.17 21.33 -5.06
N ARG A 179 14.35 20.33 -5.95
CA ARG A 179 15.43 19.34 -5.83
C ARG A 179 16.80 20.02 -5.83
N ARG A 180 17.03 20.96 -6.76
CA ARG A 180 18.28 21.73 -6.79
C ARG A 180 18.50 22.55 -5.52
N VAL A 181 17.46 23.22 -4.99
CA VAL A 181 17.58 23.92 -3.70
C VAL A 181 17.95 22.94 -2.58
N ALA A 182 17.32 21.76 -2.55
CA ALA A 182 17.63 20.74 -1.56
C ALA A 182 19.09 20.25 -1.68
N GLU A 183 19.59 20.03 -2.90
CA GLU A 183 20.95 19.52 -3.14
C GLU A 183 22.04 20.58 -2.95
N GLU A 184 21.79 21.81 -3.39
CA GLU A 184 22.79 22.89 -3.41
C GLU A 184 22.81 23.72 -2.12
N VAL A 185 21.67 23.86 -1.43
CA VAL A 185 21.53 24.73 -0.25
C VAL A 185 21.32 23.91 1.02
N VAL A 186 20.35 22.99 1.03
CA VAL A 186 19.96 22.28 2.27
C VAL A 186 20.94 21.18 2.64
N MET A 187 21.24 20.27 1.70
CA MET A 187 22.05 19.08 1.95
C MET A 187 23.46 19.39 2.47
N PRO A 188 24.19 20.43 1.98
CA PRO A 188 25.51 20.77 2.51
C PRO A 188 25.49 21.28 3.96
N LEU A 189 24.39 21.89 4.41
CA LEU A 189 24.27 22.48 5.73
C LEU A 189 23.65 21.53 6.77
N ALA A 190 22.91 20.52 6.31
CA ALA A 190 22.14 19.62 7.17
C ALA A 190 22.98 18.92 8.26
N GLU A 191 24.20 18.51 7.92
CA GLU A 191 25.10 17.81 8.84
C GLU A 191 25.55 18.72 9.98
N GLU A 192 25.97 19.96 9.67
CA GLU A 192 26.45 20.92 10.65
C GLU A 192 25.32 21.37 11.58
N ILE A 193 24.13 21.65 11.02
CA ILE A 193 22.93 22.00 11.76
C ILE A 193 22.61 20.91 12.78
N HIS A 194 22.56 19.64 12.35
CA HIS A 194 22.23 18.53 13.24
C HIS A 194 23.31 18.28 14.29
N ARG A 195 24.60 18.31 13.88
CA ARG A 195 25.73 18.04 14.78
C ARG A 195 25.80 19.04 15.93
N HIS A 196 25.42 20.30 15.69
CA HIS A 196 25.57 21.38 16.65
C HIS A 196 24.24 21.92 17.20
N ASP A 197 23.11 21.26 16.92
CA ASP A 197 21.77 21.65 17.38
C ASP A 197 21.45 23.12 17.05
N LEU A 198 21.75 23.52 15.81
CA LEU A 198 21.51 24.88 15.34
C LEU A 198 20.08 25.05 14.81
N ASP A 199 19.58 26.27 14.85
CA ASP A 199 18.39 26.65 14.09
C ASP A 199 18.64 26.60 12.57
N ILE A 200 17.56 26.53 11.79
CA ILE A 200 17.64 26.62 10.32
C ILE A 200 18.13 28.03 9.96
N PRO A 201 19.25 28.17 9.22
CA PRO A 201 19.82 29.47 8.89
C PRO A 201 18.99 30.23 7.85
N ASP A 202 19.09 31.57 7.87
CA ASP A 202 18.44 32.46 6.90
C ASP A 202 18.82 32.15 5.43
N ALA A 203 19.95 31.49 5.18
CA ALA A 203 20.32 31.04 3.84
C ALA A 203 19.38 29.97 3.26
N ILE A 204 18.56 29.31 4.09
CA ILE A 204 17.55 28.33 3.69
C ILE A 204 16.12 28.94 3.65
N LEU A 205 15.88 30.05 4.37
CA LEU A 205 14.56 30.68 4.55
C LEU A 205 14.25 31.75 3.48
#